data_AF-A0AA36JLG1-F1
#
_entry.id   AF-A0AA36JLG1-F1
#
_cell.length_a   1.000
_cell.length_b   1.000
_cell.length_c   1.000
_cell.angle_alpha   90.00
_cell.angle_beta   90.00
_cell.angle_gamma   90.00
#
_symmetry.space_group_name_H-M   'P 1'
#
loop_
_entity.id
_entity.type
_entity.pdbx_description
1 polymer ?
#
loop_
_entity_poly.entity_id
_entity_poly.type
_entity_poly.pdbx_seq_one_letter_code
_entity_poly.pdbx_strand_id
1 'polypeptide(L)'
;MQAGGARNARQQRQPARPQAMPNRVVLPARQRLLPMPTFGRQPVQVVTGQVVDVGPDMEGVVQGRIERGPWHESPGAEQSALRCMEYQLTTRGAVLRSWLSSRDEKVVRDLEIPHDLRLERGNTGLLATKYKNLGRTLLLNSLIIIVLYFVTSAGYFYFSKEVPRTCNVKLGSSFVWLGVCQAALGLTMTCFLGVAHHMLWALYHGEIAERYRLQCREEEAESEESDYESQASRARWCLVIPRLIHSFMTVLSILIWIHGVYLAMLARDEVCGRSVEVFWLLAFITFITTCYSSVDSSGRSAVSL
;
A
#
# COMPACT_ATOMS: atom_id res chain seq x y z
N MET A 1 -14.03 102.99 -7.03
CA MET A 1 -12.64 103.28 -6.65
C MET A 1 -12.09 102.06 -5.92
N GLN A 2 -10.93 101.54 -6.40
CA GLN A 2 -10.00 100.61 -5.72
C GLN A 2 -10.55 99.24 -5.29
N ALA A 3 -9.84 98.12 -5.37
CA ALA A 3 -8.57 97.70 -5.93
C ALA A 3 -8.48 96.17 -5.66
N GLY A 4 -7.59 95.46 -6.34
CA GLY A 4 -7.01 94.23 -5.78
C GLY A 4 -7.15 92.99 -6.65
N GLY A 5 -6.22 92.83 -7.60
CA GLY A 5 -5.92 91.53 -8.20
C GLY A 5 -4.92 90.74 -7.35
N ALA A 6 -4.92 89.41 -7.50
CA ALA A 6 -3.74 88.59 -7.22
C ALA A 6 -3.73 87.34 -8.10
N ARG A 7 -2.56 87.15 -8.72
CA ARG A 7 -2.11 86.14 -9.68
C ARG A 7 -2.22 84.70 -9.17
N ASN A 8 -2.73 83.78 -9.99
CA ASN A 8 -2.54 82.34 -9.83
C ASN A 8 -1.43 81.84 -10.77
N ALA A 9 -0.38 81.27 -10.18
CA ALA A 9 0.74 80.66 -10.86
C ALA A 9 0.35 79.28 -11.42
N ARG A 10 0.63 79.06 -12.71
CA ARG A 10 0.51 77.77 -13.39
C ARG A 10 1.68 76.87 -13.01
N GLN A 11 1.40 75.77 -12.32
CA GLN A 11 2.35 74.69 -12.06
C GLN A 11 2.25 73.64 -13.18
N GLN A 12 3.22 73.64 -14.10
CA GLN A 12 3.40 72.61 -15.12
C GLN A 12 3.73 71.27 -14.46
N ARG A 13 2.82 70.28 -14.57
CA ARG A 13 3.12 68.87 -14.25
C ARG A 13 3.86 68.24 -15.42
N GLN A 14 5.09 67.79 -15.17
CA GLN A 14 5.85 66.93 -16.07
C GLN A 14 5.24 65.52 -16.09
N PRO A 15 5.23 64.83 -17.25
CA PRO A 15 4.81 63.43 -17.34
C PRO A 15 5.87 62.48 -16.76
N ALA A 16 5.41 61.54 -15.93
CA ALA A 16 6.24 60.51 -15.31
C ALA A 16 6.83 59.56 -16.37
N ARG A 17 8.14 59.30 -16.26
CA ARG A 17 8.83 58.23 -17.01
C ARG A 17 8.35 56.85 -16.55
N PRO A 18 8.12 55.90 -17.46
CA PRO A 18 7.85 54.51 -17.10
C PRO A 18 9.11 53.86 -16.52
N GLN A 19 8.99 53.32 -15.30
CA GLN A 19 10.01 52.46 -14.70
C GLN A 19 9.95 51.08 -15.36
N ALA A 20 11.10 50.60 -15.82
CA ALA A 20 11.27 49.24 -16.31
C ALA A 20 11.06 48.26 -15.14
N MET A 21 10.10 47.35 -15.28
CA MET A 21 9.92 46.24 -14.33
C MET A 21 11.04 45.21 -14.49
N PRO A 22 11.55 44.63 -13.40
CA PRO A 22 12.48 43.51 -13.47
C PRO A 22 11.75 42.26 -13.99
N ASN A 23 12.40 41.57 -14.94
CA ASN A 23 11.98 40.27 -15.47
C ASN A 23 11.75 39.27 -14.32
N ARG A 24 10.49 39.07 -13.95
CA ARG A 24 10.08 38.01 -13.04
C ARG A 24 9.87 36.75 -13.87
N VAL A 25 10.87 35.86 -13.87
CA VAL A 25 10.72 34.51 -14.39
C VAL A 25 9.69 33.79 -13.52
N VAL A 26 8.47 33.65 -14.04
CA VAL A 26 7.44 32.79 -13.45
C VAL A 26 7.83 31.36 -13.79
N LEU A 27 8.46 30.66 -12.84
CA LEU A 27 8.61 29.21 -12.92
C LEU A 27 7.20 28.59 -12.89
N PRO A 28 6.86 27.68 -13.82
CA PRO A 28 5.59 27.00 -13.80
C PRO A 28 5.43 26.27 -12.45
N ALA A 29 4.24 26.38 -11.87
CA ALA A 29 3.89 25.68 -10.65
C ALA A 29 4.22 24.19 -10.83
N ARG A 30 5.15 23.69 -10.00
CA ARG A 30 5.41 22.26 -9.84
C ARG A 30 4.06 21.57 -9.71
N GLN A 31 3.71 20.76 -10.72
CA GLN A 31 2.62 19.80 -10.59
C GLN A 31 2.90 18.98 -9.34
N ARG A 32 2.03 19.13 -8.33
CA ARG A 32 2.02 18.26 -7.18
C ARG A 32 1.66 16.87 -7.71
N LEU A 33 2.67 16.03 -7.88
CA LEU A 33 2.48 14.58 -7.90
C LEU A 33 1.67 14.24 -6.65
N LEU A 34 0.44 13.80 -6.86
CA LEU A 34 -0.35 13.18 -5.80
C LEU A 34 0.50 12.03 -5.24
N PRO A 35 0.67 11.92 -3.91
CA PRO A 35 1.43 10.83 -3.35
C PRO A 35 0.79 9.52 -3.79
N MET A 36 1.56 8.67 -4.46
CA MET A 36 1.22 7.25 -4.54
C MET A 36 1.02 6.75 -3.11
N PRO A 37 -0.01 5.92 -2.84
CA PRO A 37 -0.11 5.21 -1.58
C PRO A 37 1.07 4.23 -1.50
N THR A 38 2.15 4.71 -0.88
CA THR A 38 3.33 3.92 -0.55
C THR A 38 2.96 3.05 0.65
N PHE A 39 2.70 1.78 0.40
CA PHE A 39 2.90 0.79 1.45
C PHE A 39 4.42 0.67 1.65
N GLY A 40 4.95 1.27 2.73
CA GLY A 40 6.25 0.86 3.29
C GLY A 40 7.46 1.80 3.18
N ARG A 41 7.32 3.09 2.83
CA ARG A 41 8.41 4.06 3.03
C ARG A 41 7.90 5.33 3.70
N GLN A 42 8.16 5.47 5.01
CA GLN A 42 8.17 6.81 5.61
C GLN A 42 9.50 7.49 5.23
N PRO A 43 9.48 8.63 4.53
CA PRO A 43 10.64 9.51 4.55
C PRO A 43 10.69 10.19 5.92
N VAL A 44 11.83 10.06 6.62
CA VAL A 44 12.16 10.93 7.75
C VAL A 44 12.28 12.34 7.20
N GLN A 45 11.29 13.18 7.47
CA GLN A 45 11.42 14.61 7.21
C GLN A 45 12.13 15.26 8.40
N VAL A 46 13.33 15.79 8.18
CA VAL A 46 13.84 16.87 9.03
C VAL A 46 13.13 18.14 8.56
N VAL A 47 12.06 18.53 9.25
CA VAL A 47 11.39 19.82 9.04
C VAL A 47 11.90 20.81 10.08
N THR A 48 12.74 21.74 9.66
CA THR A 48 12.88 23.03 10.34
C THR A 48 11.64 23.87 10.03
N GLY A 49 10.76 23.97 11.04
CA GLY A 49 9.89 25.11 11.35
C GLY A 49 8.87 25.57 10.31
N GLN A 50 7.59 25.29 10.57
CA GLN A 50 6.56 26.33 10.56
C GLN A 50 5.33 25.85 11.36
N VAL A 51 5.00 26.57 12.43
CA VAL A 51 3.74 26.40 13.18
C VAL A 51 2.65 27.13 12.40
N VAL A 52 1.61 26.40 12.00
CA VAL A 52 0.34 27.00 11.59
C VAL A 52 -0.74 26.34 12.43
N ASP A 53 -1.31 27.13 13.34
CA ASP A 53 -2.52 26.79 14.09
C ASP A 53 -3.68 26.57 13.11
N VAL A 54 -4.37 25.45 13.26
CA VAL A 54 -5.69 25.22 12.65
C VAL A 54 -6.60 24.68 13.74
N GLY A 55 -7.61 25.49 14.09
CA GLY A 55 -8.56 25.23 15.17
C GLY A 55 -9.56 24.10 14.88
N PRO A 56 -10.43 23.80 15.87
CA PRO A 56 -11.26 22.61 15.89
C PRO A 56 -12.66 22.92 15.35
N ASP A 57 -12.83 22.88 14.04
CA ASP A 57 -14.09 22.55 13.37
C ASP A 57 -13.90 22.70 11.86
N MET A 58 -14.17 21.63 11.11
CA MET A 58 -14.78 21.61 9.77
C MET A 58 -14.55 20.24 9.12
N GLU A 59 -15.64 19.50 8.95
CA GLU A 59 -15.76 18.44 7.95
C GLU A 59 -15.60 19.06 6.55
N GLY A 60 -14.56 18.66 5.83
CA GLY A 60 -14.33 19.06 4.43
C GLY A 60 -14.26 17.84 3.53
N VAL A 61 -15.37 17.50 2.86
CA VAL A 61 -15.39 16.56 1.73
C VAL A 61 -14.75 17.26 0.53
N VAL A 62 -13.52 16.90 0.19
CA VAL A 62 -12.87 17.33 -1.05
C VAL A 62 -13.37 16.45 -2.18
N GLN A 63 -14.39 16.92 -2.90
CA GLN A 63 -14.87 16.27 -4.13
C GLN A 63 -13.98 16.74 -5.30
N GLY A 64 -12.92 16.00 -5.57
CA GLY A 64 -12.05 16.22 -6.73
C GLY A 64 -12.74 15.75 -8.02
N ARG A 65 -13.14 16.70 -8.87
CA ARG A 65 -13.56 16.44 -10.25
C ARG A 65 -12.31 16.11 -11.09
N ILE A 66 -12.22 14.87 -11.59
CA ILE A 66 -11.21 14.48 -12.57
C ILE A 66 -11.74 14.90 -13.95
N GLU A 67 -11.29 16.03 -14.47
CA GLU A 67 -11.45 16.34 -15.88
C GLU A 67 -10.41 15.56 -16.67
N ARG A 68 -10.86 14.55 -17.44
CA ARG A 68 -10.01 13.88 -18.43
C ARG A 68 -9.75 14.86 -19.56
N GLY A 69 -8.52 15.32 -19.68
CA GLY A 69 -8.06 16.11 -20.82
C GLY A 69 -8.18 15.33 -22.15
N PRO A 70 -8.12 16.04 -23.29
CA PRO A 70 -8.22 15.42 -24.61
C PRO A 70 -7.06 14.43 -24.80
N TRP A 71 -7.37 13.26 -25.36
CA TRP A 71 -6.40 12.28 -25.83
C TRP A 71 -5.42 12.98 -26.78
N HIS A 72 -4.23 13.28 -26.29
CA HIS A 72 -3.17 13.85 -27.12
C HIS A 72 -2.75 12.77 -28.13
N GLU A 73 -2.81 13.14 -29.41
CA GLU A 73 -2.18 12.37 -30.49
C GLU A 73 -0.74 12.04 -30.10
N SER A 74 -0.38 10.76 -30.20
CA SER A 74 0.94 10.24 -29.86
C SER A 74 2.00 11.09 -30.56
N PRO A 75 2.93 11.71 -29.82
CA PRO A 75 4.01 12.45 -30.43
C PRO A 75 4.83 11.50 -31.30
N GLY A 76 5.18 11.93 -32.51
CA GLY A 76 5.89 11.11 -33.48
C GLY A 76 7.13 10.43 -32.87
N ALA A 77 7.47 9.24 -33.38
CA ALA A 77 8.47 8.32 -32.82
C ALA A 77 9.81 8.97 -32.39
N GLU A 78 10.22 10.07 -33.01
CA GLU A 78 11.40 10.85 -32.62
C GLU A 78 11.31 11.49 -31.22
N GLN A 79 10.15 12.04 -30.84
CA GLN A 79 9.97 12.63 -29.50
C GLN A 79 9.92 11.57 -28.40
N SER A 80 9.43 10.37 -28.71
CA SER A 80 9.44 9.23 -27.80
C SER A 80 10.87 8.72 -27.57
N ALA A 81 11.71 8.68 -28.62
CA ALA A 81 13.12 8.33 -28.50
C ALA A 81 13.91 9.35 -27.65
N LEU A 82 13.66 10.65 -27.84
CA LEU A 82 14.29 11.71 -27.04
C LEU A 82 13.89 11.64 -25.56
N ARG A 83 12.60 11.41 -25.26
CA ARG A 83 12.13 11.21 -23.88
C ARG A 83 12.71 9.96 -23.23
N CYS A 84 12.85 8.88 -24.00
CA CYS A 84 13.45 7.66 -23.47
C CYS A 84 14.94 7.85 -23.13
N MET A 85 15.65 8.59 -23.97
CA MET A 85 17.04 8.99 -23.70
C MET A 85 17.13 9.89 -22.46
N GLU A 86 16.21 10.84 -22.30
CA GLU A 86 16.14 11.74 -21.13
C GLU A 86 15.79 10.99 -19.83
N TYR A 87 14.90 10.00 -19.89
CA TYR A 87 14.52 9.15 -18.74
C TYR A 87 15.70 8.28 -18.28
N GLN A 88 16.43 7.66 -19.22
CA GLN A 88 17.66 6.95 -18.89
C GLN A 88 18.73 7.89 -18.33
N LEU A 89 18.84 9.11 -18.85
CA LEU A 89 19.76 10.13 -18.35
C LEU A 89 19.36 10.68 -16.97
N THR A 90 18.09 10.69 -16.58
CA THR A 90 17.66 11.18 -15.25
C THR A 90 17.78 10.12 -14.16
N THR A 91 17.37 8.87 -14.42
CA THR A 91 17.58 7.77 -13.46
C THR A 91 19.06 7.43 -13.31
N ARG A 92 19.84 7.45 -14.39
CA ARG A 92 21.29 7.28 -14.28
C ARG A 92 21.99 8.55 -13.84
N GLY A 93 21.48 9.75 -14.15
CA GLY A 93 22.15 11.03 -13.92
C GLY A 93 22.37 11.43 -12.46
N ALA A 94 21.70 10.81 -11.49
CA ALA A 94 22.02 10.98 -10.07
C ALA A 94 23.27 10.15 -9.66
N VAL A 95 23.40 8.95 -10.20
CA VAL A 95 24.59 8.09 -10.02
C VAL A 95 25.74 8.57 -10.91
N LEU A 96 25.43 9.02 -12.13
CA LEU A 96 26.36 9.53 -13.11
C LEU A 96 26.90 10.90 -12.71
N ARG A 97 26.15 11.81 -12.05
CA ARG A 97 26.73 13.07 -11.54
C ARG A 97 27.76 12.85 -10.43
N SER A 98 27.54 11.85 -9.57
CA SER A 98 28.54 11.43 -8.59
C SER A 98 29.78 10.81 -9.24
N TRP A 99 29.63 10.17 -10.40
CA TRP A 99 30.72 9.52 -11.13
C TRP A 99 31.45 10.46 -12.12
N LEU A 100 30.73 11.37 -12.76
CA LEU A 100 31.20 12.33 -13.78
C LEU A 100 31.94 13.53 -13.17
N SER A 101 31.82 13.77 -11.86
CA SER A 101 32.71 14.71 -11.17
C SER A 101 34.17 14.22 -11.15
N SER A 102 34.47 13.00 -11.61
CA SER A 102 35.77 12.37 -11.47
C SER A 102 36.50 11.98 -12.77
N ARG A 103 35.94 12.12 -13.98
CA ARG A 103 36.67 11.71 -15.21
C ARG A 103 36.39 12.52 -16.48
N ASP A 104 37.47 12.66 -17.24
CA ASP A 104 37.66 13.32 -18.53
C ASP A 104 36.57 13.10 -19.60
N GLU A 105 36.31 14.19 -20.32
CA GLU A 105 35.33 14.43 -21.40
C GLU A 105 35.41 13.50 -22.63
N LYS A 106 36.35 12.54 -22.68
CA LYS A 106 36.60 11.71 -23.87
C LYS A 106 35.85 10.37 -23.91
N VAL A 107 35.09 10.00 -22.87
CA VAL A 107 34.49 8.65 -22.74
C VAL A 107 32.98 8.61 -23.08
N VAL A 108 32.37 9.71 -23.56
CA VAL A 108 30.91 9.78 -23.76
C VAL A 108 30.44 9.23 -25.13
N ARG A 109 31.34 8.91 -26.07
CA ARG A 109 30.94 8.45 -27.41
C ARG A 109 30.74 6.94 -27.58
N ASP A 110 31.16 6.13 -26.61
CA ASP A 110 31.03 4.67 -26.66
C ASP A 110 30.12 4.14 -25.54
N LEU A 111 29.03 4.86 -25.24
CA LEU A 111 27.97 4.30 -24.39
C LEU A 111 27.14 3.33 -25.25
N GLU A 112 27.75 2.21 -25.66
CA GLU A 112 27.01 1.04 -26.09
C GLU A 112 25.99 0.74 -24.99
N ILE A 113 24.71 0.84 -25.33
CA ILE A 113 23.63 0.39 -24.47
C ILE A 113 23.98 -1.07 -24.12
N PRO A 114 24.22 -1.41 -22.84
CA PRO A 114 24.66 -2.74 -22.47
C PRO A 114 23.75 -3.75 -23.15
N HIS A 115 24.31 -4.73 -23.86
CA HIS A 115 23.52 -5.77 -24.53
C HIS A 115 22.59 -6.51 -23.54
N ASP A 116 22.87 -6.40 -22.25
CA ASP A 116 22.08 -6.88 -21.11
C ASP A 116 20.71 -6.18 -20.93
N LEU A 117 20.50 -4.98 -21.51
CA LEU A 117 19.23 -4.23 -21.46
C LEU A 117 18.25 -4.61 -22.58
N ARG A 118 18.71 -5.30 -23.63
CA ARG A 118 17.81 -6.05 -24.50
C ARG A 118 17.37 -7.27 -23.71
N LEU A 119 16.23 -7.19 -23.03
CA LEU A 119 15.61 -8.42 -22.53
C LEU A 119 15.38 -9.30 -23.75
N GLU A 120 16.16 -10.37 -23.85
CA GLU A 120 15.79 -11.52 -24.66
C GLU A 120 14.34 -11.84 -24.34
N ARG A 121 13.51 -12.03 -25.37
CA ARG A 121 12.09 -12.39 -25.22
C ARG A 121 11.86 -13.59 -24.27
N GLY A 122 12.90 -14.39 -24.02
CA GLY A 122 12.90 -15.49 -23.05
C GLY A 122 12.87 -15.07 -21.56
N ASN A 123 13.26 -13.84 -21.20
CA ASN A 123 13.43 -13.45 -19.79
C ASN A 123 12.10 -13.09 -19.09
N THR A 124 11.04 -12.74 -19.82
CA THR A 124 9.69 -12.57 -19.27
C THR A 124 9.10 -13.89 -18.79
N GLY A 125 9.46 -15.01 -19.42
CA GLY A 125 9.06 -16.35 -19.00
C GLY A 125 9.63 -16.74 -17.62
N LEU A 126 10.86 -16.30 -17.32
CA LEU A 126 11.47 -16.50 -16.01
C LEU A 126 10.74 -15.70 -14.93
N LEU A 127 10.35 -14.46 -15.24
CA LEU A 127 9.56 -13.63 -14.33
C LEU A 127 8.19 -14.25 -14.04
N ALA A 128 7.46 -14.67 -15.09
CA ALA A 128 6.18 -15.36 -14.94
C ALA A 128 6.31 -16.63 -14.08
N THR A 129 7.38 -17.41 -14.27
CA THR A 129 7.64 -18.62 -13.48
C THR A 129 7.93 -18.28 -12.00
N LYS A 130 8.69 -17.21 -11.73
CA LYS A 130 8.98 -16.73 -10.38
C LYS A 130 7.69 -16.34 -9.64
N TYR A 131 6.84 -15.52 -10.25
CA TYR A 131 5.56 -15.10 -9.67
C TYR A 131 4.59 -16.28 -9.49
N LYS A 132 4.55 -17.22 -10.45
CA LYS A 132 3.74 -18.43 -10.34
C LYS A 132 4.18 -19.32 -9.17
N ASN A 133 5.49 -19.50 -8.99
CA ASN A 133 6.04 -20.27 -7.88
C ASN A 133 5.78 -19.59 -6.53
N LEU A 134 5.97 -18.26 -6.46
CA LEU A 134 5.66 -17.48 -5.26
C LEU A 134 4.17 -17.58 -4.90
N GLY A 135 3.29 -17.46 -5.89
CA GLY A 135 1.84 -17.63 -5.72
C GLY A 135 1.48 -19.02 -5.21
N ARG A 136 2.09 -20.08 -5.76
CA ARG A 136 1.85 -21.46 -5.31
C ARG A 136 2.27 -21.68 -3.85
N THR A 137 3.44 -21.20 -3.45
CA THR A 137 3.91 -21.32 -2.06
C THR A 137 3.00 -20.56 -1.10
N LEU A 138 2.59 -19.34 -1.48
CA LEU A 138 1.66 -18.53 -0.70
C LEU A 138 0.30 -19.22 -0.56
N LEU A 139 -0.25 -19.75 -1.65
CA LEU A 139 -1.51 -20.50 -1.65
C LEU A 139 -1.46 -21.72 -0.74
N LEU A 140 -0.38 -22.51 -0.82
CA LEU A 140 -0.23 -23.71 0.00
C LEU A 140 -0.13 -23.38 1.49
N ASN A 141 0.72 -22.41 1.86
CA ASN A 141 0.90 -22.01 3.26
C ASN A 141 -0.40 -21.44 3.84
N SER A 142 -1.09 -20.57 3.09
CA SER A 142 -2.36 -20.01 3.55
C SER A 142 -3.48 -21.05 3.62
N LEU A 143 -3.52 -22.03 2.72
CA LEU A 143 -4.48 -23.13 2.78
C LEU A 143 -4.32 -23.96 4.06
N ILE A 144 -3.08 -24.28 4.46
CA ILE A 144 -2.80 -25.01 5.70
C ILE A 144 -3.35 -24.23 6.91
N ILE A 145 -3.10 -22.92 6.97
CA ILE A 145 -3.60 -22.07 8.06
C ILE A 145 -5.14 -22.04 8.09
N ILE A 146 -5.78 -21.91 6.91
CA ILE A 146 -7.25 -21.92 6.81
C ILE A 146 -7.82 -23.25 7.33
N VAL A 147 -7.23 -24.39 6.95
CA VAL A 147 -7.64 -25.71 7.44
C VAL A 147 -7.48 -25.80 8.95
N LEU A 148 -6.38 -25.29 9.52
CA LEU A 148 -6.17 -25.27 10.97
C LEU A 148 -7.25 -24.44 11.69
N TYR A 149 -7.66 -23.29 11.16
CA TYR A 149 -8.77 -22.50 11.72
C TYR A 149 -10.09 -23.27 11.73
N PHE A 150 -10.42 -23.99 10.65
CA PHE A 150 -11.65 -24.78 10.61
C PHE A 150 -11.60 -26.03 11.49
N VAL A 151 -10.44 -26.71 11.56
CA VAL A 151 -10.25 -27.87 12.44
C VAL A 151 -10.36 -27.46 13.92
N THR A 152 -9.72 -26.35 14.30
CA THR A 152 -9.83 -25.82 15.67
C THR A 152 -11.26 -25.37 15.99
N SER A 153 -11.93 -24.67 15.07
CA SER A 153 -13.35 -24.31 15.20
C SER A 153 -14.26 -25.53 15.40
N ALA A 154 -14.09 -26.57 14.58
CA ALA A 154 -14.83 -27.82 14.71
C ALA A 154 -14.55 -28.51 16.06
N GLY A 155 -13.29 -28.49 16.52
CA GLY A 155 -12.91 -28.96 17.85
C GLY A 155 -13.64 -28.21 18.96
N TYR A 156 -13.65 -26.87 18.91
CA TYR A 156 -14.39 -26.04 19.86
C TYR A 156 -15.88 -26.40 19.91
N PHE A 157 -16.54 -26.54 18.76
CA PHE A 157 -17.96 -26.94 18.72
C PHE A 157 -18.19 -28.37 19.21
N TYR A 158 -17.32 -29.31 18.86
CA TYR A 158 -17.43 -30.69 19.31
C TYR A 158 -17.36 -30.76 20.84
N PHE A 159 -16.32 -30.18 21.44
CA PHE A 159 -16.14 -30.21 22.88
C PHE A 159 -17.14 -29.34 23.64
N SER A 160 -17.75 -28.33 23.00
CA SER A 160 -18.85 -27.57 23.62
C SER A 160 -20.03 -28.45 24.02
N LYS A 161 -20.27 -29.56 23.30
CA LYS A 161 -21.35 -30.51 23.57
C LYS A 161 -20.99 -31.53 24.65
N GLU A 162 -19.70 -31.78 24.84
CA GLU A 162 -19.18 -32.75 25.82
C GLU A 162 -19.15 -32.16 27.25
N VAL A 163 -19.21 -30.83 27.39
CA VAL A 163 -19.23 -30.19 28.72
C VAL A 163 -20.50 -30.58 29.48
N PRO A 164 -20.39 -31.28 30.62
CA PRO A 164 -21.56 -31.70 31.38
C PRO A 164 -22.33 -30.49 31.90
N ARG A 165 -23.66 -30.53 31.81
CA ARG A 165 -24.55 -29.44 32.28
C ARG A 165 -24.46 -29.18 33.79
N THR A 166 -23.86 -30.10 34.55
CA THR A 166 -23.61 -30.01 35.99
C THR A 166 -22.37 -29.19 36.35
N CYS A 167 -21.51 -28.85 35.38
CA CYS A 167 -20.33 -28.03 35.63
C CYS A 167 -20.75 -26.64 36.15
N ASN A 168 -20.13 -26.20 37.25
CA ASN A 168 -20.49 -24.97 37.97
C ASN A 168 -20.26 -23.69 37.14
N VAL A 169 -19.49 -23.80 36.04
CA VAL A 169 -19.19 -22.70 35.13
C VAL A 169 -19.76 -22.97 33.75
N LYS A 170 -20.21 -21.92 33.06
CA LYS A 170 -20.73 -21.99 31.68
C LYS A 170 -19.62 -22.10 30.64
N LEU A 171 -18.66 -23.01 30.84
CA LEU A 171 -17.48 -23.18 29.97
C LEU A 171 -17.88 -23.52 28.53
N GLY A 172 -18.96 -24.30 28.33
CA GLY A 172 -19.50 -24.64 27.02
C GLY A 172 -19.85 -23.41 26.17
N SER A 173 -20.32 -22.31 26.79
CA SER A 173 -20.59 -21.05 26.07
C SER A 173 -19.30 -20.44 25.48
N SER A 174 -18.21 -20.45 26.25
CA SER A 174 -16.91 -19.97 25.78
C SER A 174 -16.38 -20.82 24.62
N PHE A 175 -16.54 -22.15 24.66
CA PHE A 175 -16.20 -23.02 23.54
C PHE A 175 -16.96 -22.65 22.27
N VAL A 176 -18.28 -22.46 22.35
CA VAL A 176 -19.11 -22.07 21.19
C VAL A 176 -18.63 -20.76 20.59
N TRP A 177 -18.46 -19.72 21.41
CA TRP A 177 -18.03 -18.41 20.93
C TRP A 177 -16.63 -18.42 20.33
N LEU A 178 -15.67 -19.11 20.94
CA LEU A 178 -14.34 -19.30 20.36
C LEU A 178 -14.43 -20.03 19.02
N GLY A 179 -15.25 -21.09 18.92
CA GLY A 179 -15.50 -21.79 17.67
C GLY A 179 -16.04 -20.87 16.56
N VAL A 180 -17.00 -20.00 16.88
CA VAL A 180 -17.56 -19.00 15.95
C VAL A 180 -16.48 -18.01 15.50
N CYS A 181 -15.70 -17.45 16.45
CA CYS A 181 -14.61 -16.54 16.11
C CYS A 181 -13.56 -17.21 15.20
N GLN A 182 -13.16 -18.44 15.49
CA GLN A 182 -12.19 -19.17 14.65
C GLN A 182 -12.73 -19.45 13.24
N ALA A 183 -14.00 -19.82 13.10
CA ALA A 183 -14.62 -20.00 11.79
C ALA A 183 -14.65 -18.67 11.00
N ALA A 184 -15.04 -17.57 11.65
CA ALA A 184 -15.04 -16.25 11.03
C ALA A 184 -13.64 -15.82 10.59
N LEU A 185 -12.62 -16.05 11.42
CA LEU A 185 -11.21 -15.79 11.07
C LEU A 185 -10.77 -16.63 9.88
N GLY A 186 -11.07 -17.93 9.85
CA GLY A 186 -10.78 -18.81 8.70
C GLY A 186 -11.45 -18.34 7.39
N LEU A 187 -12.70 -17.86 7.46
CA LEU A 187 -13.40 -17.27 6.32
C LEU A 187 -12.72 -15.99 5.83
N THR A 188 -12.36 -15.07 6.74
CA THR A 188 -11.65 -13.84 6.35
C THR A 188 -10.29 -14.13 5.73
N MET A 189 -9.56 -15.15 6.21
CA MET A 189 -8.28 -15.59 5.63
C MET A 189 -8.46 -16.16 4.22
N THR A 190 -9.58 -16.84 3.95
CA THR A 190 -9.93 -17.30 2.60
C THR A 190 -10.17 -16.12 1.66
N CYS A 191 -10.86 -15.07 2.12
CA CYS A 191 -11.02 -13.83 1.36
C CYS A 191 -9.66 -13.17 1.07
N PHE A 192 -8.79 -13.05 2.08
CA PHE A 192 -7.45 -12.50 1.89
C PHE A 192 -6.61 -13.29 0.89
N LEU A 193 -6.78 -14.61 0.85
CA LEU A 193 -6.07 -15.44 -0.11
C LEU A 193 -6.45 -15.10 -1.56
N GLY A 194 -7.74 -14.91 -1.83
CA GLY A 194 -8.23 -14.47 -3.13
C GLY A 194 -7.66 -13.09 -3.51
N VAL A 195 -7.65 -12.15 -2.56
CA VAL A 195 -7.12 -10.81 -2.84
C VAL A 195 -5.60 -10.81 -3.01
N ALA A 196 -4.87 -11.59 -2.20
CA ALA A 196 -3.43 -11.74 -2.33
C ALA A 196 -3.04 -12.29 -3.70
N HIS A 197 -3.81 -13.25 -4.23
CA HIS A 197 -3.62 -13.76 -5.58
C HIS A 197 -3.79 -12.67 -6.65
N HIS A 198 -4.86 -11.87 -6.58
CA HIS A 198 -5.08 -10.75 -7.49
C HIS A 198 -4.00 -9.66 -7.36
N MET A 199 -3.56 -9.36 -6.14
CA MET A 199 -2.50 -8.37 -5.91
C MET A 199 -1.16 -8.84 -6.45
N LEU A 200 -0.85 -10.13 -6.33
CA LEU A 200 0.36 -10.72 -6.89
C LEU A 200 0.37 -10.60 -8.43
N TRP A 201 -0.78 -10.79 -9.07
CA TRP A 201 -0.94 -10.62 -10.51
C TRP A 201 -0.84 -9.16 -10.95
N ALA A 202 -1.40 -8.24 -10.17
CA ALA A 202 -1.21 -6.81 -10.39
C ALA A 202 0.28 -6.42 -10.30
N LEU A 203 1.00 -6.89 -9.27
CA LEU A 203 2.44 -6.63 -9.14
C LEU A 203 3.26 -7.17 -10.32
N TYR A 204 2.84 -8.31 -10.89
CA TYR A 204 3.45 -8.86 -12.10
C TYR A 204 3.30 -7.91 -13.31
N HIS A 205 2.11 -7.35 -13.53
CA HIS A 205 1.90 -6.33 -14.58
C HIS A 205 2.71 -5.06 -14.33
N GLY A 206 2.77 -4.61 -13.07
CA GLY A 206 3.57 -3.44 -12.70
C GLY A 206 5.05 -3.62 -13.03
N GLU A 207 5.63 -4.78 -12.73
CA GLU A 207 7.03 -5.06 -13.08
C GLU A 207 7.22 -5.16 -14.61
N ILE A 208 6.28 -5.75 -15.35
CA ILE A 208 6.35 -5.82 -16.82
C ILE A 208 6.29 -4.42 -17.45
N ALA A 209 5.38 -3.56 -16.99
CA ALA A 209 5.26 -2.18 -17.48
C ALA A 209 6.59 -1.43 -17.30
N GLU A 210 7.25 -1.58 -16.15
CA GLU A 210 8.58 -1.00 -15.90
C GLU A 210 9.63 -1.53 -16.89
N ARG A 211 9.63 -2.84 -17.18
CA ARG A 211 10.54 -3.42 -18.17
C ARG A 211 10.28 -2.87 -19.58
N TYR A 212 9.03 -2.65 -19.98
CA TYR A 212 8.69 -2.06 -21.28
C TYR A 212 9.10 -0.58 -21.38
N ARG A 213 8.96 0.20 -20.30
CA ARG A 213 9.49 1.57 -20.23
C ARG A 213 11.00 1.62 -20.46
N LEU A 214 11.75 0.72 -19.82
CA LEU A 214 13.20 0.62 -20.02
C LEU A 214 13.62 0.28 -21.47
N GLN A 215 12.72 -0.35 -22.23
CA GLN A 215 12.89 -0.68 -23.65
C GLN A 215 12.33 0.38 -24.62
N CYS A 216 11.84 1.52 -24.11
CA CYS A 216 11.16 2.54 -24.91
C CYS A 216 9.90 2.05 -25.64
N ARG A 217 9.22 1.04 -25.11
CA ARG A 217 7.94 0.52 -25.64
C ARG A 217 6.78 1.11 -24.84
N GLU A 218 6.61 2.43 -24.94
CA GLU A 218 5.67 3.20 -24.11
C GLU A 218 4.21 2.74 -24.26
N GLU A 219 3.74 2.46 -25.48
CA GLU A 219 2.35 2.02 -25.70
C GLU A 219 2.02 0.71 -24.96
N GLU A 220 2.96 -0.24 -24.94
CA GLU A 220 2.78 -1.50 -24.21
C GLU A 220 2.91 -1.30 -22.70
N ALA A 221 3.82 -0.44 -22.27
CA ALA A 221 3.96 -0.08 -20.86
C ALA A 221 2.69 0.58 -20.31
N GLU A 222 2.09 1.51 -21.06
CA GLU A 222 0.84 2.18 -20.69
C GLU A 222 -0.34 1.19 -20.64
N SER A 223 -0.41 0.24 -21.58
CA SER A 223 -1.42 -0.82 -21.55
C SER A 223 -1.31 -1.68 -20.28
N GLU A 224 -0.10 -2.14 -19.94
CA GLU A 224 0.15 -2.97 -18.75
C GLU A 224 -0.06 -2.19 -17.44
N GLU A 225 0.28 -0.90 -17.41
CA GLU A 225 0.04 -0.01 -16.26
C GLU A 225 -1.47 0.23 -16.05
N SER A 226 -2.25 0.36 -17.12
CA SER A 226 -3.71 0.47 -17.03
C SER A 226 -4.33 -0.79 -16.41
N ASP A 227 -3.85 -1.97 -16.82
CA ASP A 227 -4.27 -3.24 -16.25
C ASP A 227 -3.89 -3.37 -14.78
N TYR A 228 -2.68 -2.93 -14.41
CA TYR A 228 -2.23 -2.84 -13.02
C TYR A 228 -3.16 -1.94 -12.19
N GLU A 229 -3.46 -0.72 -12.63
CA GLU A 229 -4.30 0.23 -11.88
C GLU A 229 -5.74 -0.29 -11.71
N SER A 230 -6.29 -0.89 -12.76
CA SER A 230 -7.62 -1.51 -12.74
C SER A 230 -7.69 -2.66 -11.74
N GLN A 231 -6.70 -3.56 -11.76
CA GLN A 231 -6.66 -4.69 -10.82
C GLN A 231 -6.36 -4.24 -9.38
N ALA A 232 -5.46 -3.27 -9.21
CA ALA A 232 -5.08 -2.78 -7.89
C ALA A 232 -6.21 -2.00 -7.21
N SER A 233 -6.95 -1.18 -7.95
CA SER A 233 -8.11 -0.45 -7.41
C SER A 233 -9.23 -1.40 -6.95
N ARG A 234 -9.53 -2.45 -7.72
CA ARG A 234 -10.48 -3.50 -7.33
C ARG A 234 -10.03 -4.25 -6.08
N ALA A 235 -8.75 -4.62 -6.02
CA ALA A 235 -8.18 -5.31 -4.87
C ALA A 235 -8.24 -4.47 -3.58
N ARG A 236 -8.01 -3.15 -3.66
CA ARG A 236 -8.09 -2.25 -2.49
C ARG A 236 -9.45 -2.32 -1.79
N TRP A 237 -10.53 -2.18 -2.55
CA TRP A 237 -11.89 -2.28 -1.99
C TRP A 237 -12.18 -3.65 -1.40
N CYS A 238 -11.66 -4.71 -2.04
CA CYS A 238 -11.80 -6.08 -1.55
C CYS A 238 -10.99 -6.35 -0.28
N LEU A 239 -9.93 -5.58 0.03
CA LEU A 239 -9.14 -5.73 1.25
C LEU A 239 -9.74 -5.05 2.48
N VAL A 240 -10.40 -3.90 2.31
CA VAL A 240 -10.85 -3.08 3.44
C VAL A 240 -11.84 -3.84 4.31
N ILE A 241 -12.87 -4.44 3.70
CA ILE A 241 -13.95 -5.11 4.44
C ILE A 241 -13.43 -6.34 5.21
N PRO A 242 -12.73 -7.32 4.60
CA PRO A 242 -12.18 -8.47 5.33
C PRO A 242 -11.19 -8.05 6.41
N ARG A 243 -10.44 -6.96 6.21
CA ARG A 243 -9.50 -6.44 7.22
C ARG A 243 -10.17 -5.86 8.45
N LEU A 244 -11.28 -5.15 8.28
CA LEU A 244 -12.07 -4.68 9.41
C LEU A 244 -12.71 -5.85 10.16
N ILE A 245 -13.32 -6.80 9.44
CA ILE A 245 -13.92 -8.00 10.04
C ILE A 245 -12.86 -8.82 10.79
N HIS A 246 -11.71 -9.06 10.16
CA HIS A 246 -10.62 -9.82 10.76
C HIS A 246 -10.10 -9.15 12.05
N SER A 247 -9.83 -7.85 12.01
CA SER A 247 -9.38 -7.09 13.19
C SER A 247 -10.40 -7.16 14.33
N PHE A 248 -11.68 -6.98 14.00
CA PHE A 248 -12.77 -7.05 14.99
C PHE A 248 -12.88 -8.46 15.60
N MET A 249 -12.88 -9.51 14.76
CA MET A 249 -12.97 -10.90 15.22
C MET A 249 -11.75 -11.32 16.05
N THR A 250 -10.56 -10.81 15.74
CA THR A 250 -9.35 -11.05 16.55
C THR A 250 -9.46 -10.44 17.93
N VAL A 251 -9.90 -9.17 18.05
CA VAL A 251 -10.12 -8.54 19.36
C VAL A 251 -11.19 -9.29 20.15
N LEU A 252 -12.31 -9.64 19.51
CA LEU A 252 -13.37 -10.41 20.14
C LEU A 252 -12.87 -11.79 20.62
N SER A 253 -12.07 -12.47 19.79
CA SER A 253 -11.47 -13.76 20.14
C SER A 253 -10.57 -13.64 21.38
N ILE A 254 -9.74 -12.60 21.48
CA ILE A 254 -8.89 -12.36 22.65
C ILE A 254 -9.72 -12.13 23.92
N LEU A 255 -10.78 -11.32 23.84
CA LEU A 255 -11.66 -11.05 24.99
C LEU A 255 -12.35 -12.33 25.49
N ILE A 256 -12.87 -13.14 24.55
CA ILE A 256 -13.53 -14.41 24.87
C ILE A 256 -12.50 -15.43 25.38
N TRP A 257 -11.27 -15.39 24.88
CA TRP A 257 -10.18 -16.23 25.36
C TRP A 257 -9.82 -15.90 26.82
N ILE A 258 -9.64 -14.62 27.16
CA ILE A 258 -9.40 -14.17 28.54
C ILE A 258 -10.55 -14.59 29.45
N HIS A 259 -11.80 -14.41 29.01
CA HIS A 259 -12.97 -14.87 29.74
C HIS A 259 -13.00 -16.39 29.92
N GLY A 260 -12.62 -17.15 28.88
CA GLY A 260 -12.49 -18.60 28.93
C GLY A 260 -11.43 -19.07 29.92
N VAL A 261 -10.26 -18.43 29.93
CA VAL A 261 -9.18 -18.67 30.91
C VAL A 261 -9.68 -18.40 32.33
N TYR A 262 -10.35 -17.26 32.55
CA TYR A 262 -10.92 -16.94 33.85
C TYR A 262 -11.91 -18.02 34.33
N LEU A 263 -12.82 -18.48 33.46
CA LEU A 263 -13.75 -19.55 33.79
C LEU A 263 -13.06 -20.90 34.04
N ALA A 264 -12.02 -21.22 33.27
CA ALA A 264 -11.24 -22.44 33.44
C ALA A 264 -10.52 -22.46 34.80
N MET A 265 -10.01 -21.31 35.25
CA MET A 265 -9.38 -21.18 36.58
C MET A 265 -10.38 -21.33 37.75
N LEU A 266 -11.66 -21.02 37.53
CA LEU A 266 -12.72 -21.20 38.53
C LEU A 266 -13.38 -22.59 38.48
N ALA A 267 -13.14 -23.36 37.43
CA ALA A 267 -13.70 -24.69 37.27
C ALA A 267 -13.08 -25.64 38.31
N ARG A 268 -13.92 -26.40 39.01
CA ARG A 268 -13.46 -27.49 39.87
C ARG A 268 -13.33 -28.75 39.04
N ASP A 269 -12.14 -29.34 39.02
CA ASP A 269 -11.81 -30.50 38.18
C ASP A 269 -12.76 -31.68 38.38
N GLU A 270 -13.21 -31.90 39.63
CA GLU A 270 -14.10 -33.01 40.01
C GLU A 270 -15.46 -32.98 39.28
N VAL A 271 -15.99 -31.79 38.97
CA VAL A 271 -17.35 -31.64 38.39
C VAL A 271 -17.29 -31.40 36.88
N CYS A 272 -16.25 -30.75 36.39
CA CYS A 272 -16.12 -30.36 34.98
C CYS A 272 -15.32 -31.38 34.14
N GLY A 273 -14.69 -32.37 34.79
CA GLY A 273 -14.00 -33.48 34.14
C GLY A 273 -12.84 -33.03 33.24
N ARG A 274 -12.62 -33.74 32.13
CA ARG A 274 -11.51 -33.46 31.19
C ARG A 274 -11.71 -32.21 30.32
N SER A 275 -12.82 -31.50 30.47
CA SER A 275 -13.15 -30.32 29.66
C SER A 275 -12.11 -29.20 29.82
N VAL A 276 -11.55 -29.06 31.03
CA VAL A 276 -10.54 -28.03 31.34
C VAL A 276 -9.22 -28.34 30.63
N GLU A 277 -8.76 -29.60 30.66
CA GLU A 277 -7.55 -30.05 29.94
C GLU A 277 -7.66 -29.78 28.44
N VAL A 278 -8.82 -30.12 27.85
CA VAL A 278 -9.08 -29.92 26.42
C VAL A 278 -9.14 -28.44 26.06
N PHE A 279 -9.71 -27.60 26.93
CA PHE A 279 -9.71 -26.15 26.74
C PHE A 279 -8.28 -25.62 26.59
N TRP A 280 -7.37 -26.01 27.49
CA TRP A 280 -5.96 -25.60 27.45
C TRP A 280 -5.25 -26.10 26.21
N LEU A 281 -5.51 -27.34 25.78
CA LEU A 281 -4.93 -27.90 24.55
C LEU A 281 -5.36 -27.09 23.31
N LEU A 282 -6.67 -26.81 23.16
CA LEU A 282 -7.17 -26.02 22.03
C LEU A 282 -6.71 -24.57 22.08
N ALA A 283 -6.61 -23.99 23.28
CA ALA A 283 -6.05 -22.66 23.49
C ALA A 283 -4.57 -22.60 23.05
N PHE A 284 -3.78 -23.62 23.38
CA PHE A 284 -2.37 -23.71 22.98
C PHE A 284 -2.21 -23.86 21.47
N ILE A 285 -3.01 -24.73 20.83
CA ILE A 285 -3.02 -24.88 19.36
C ILE A 285 -3.40 -23.56 18.68
N THR A 286 -4.42 -22.87 19.21
CA THR A 286 -4.83 -21.55 18.74
C THR A 286 -3.69 -20.55 18.85
N PHE A 287 -3.01 -20.50 20.00
CA PHE A 287 -1.87 -19.61 20.22
C PHE A 287 -0.75 -19.85 19.21
N ILE A 288 -0.34 -21.12 18.99
CA ILE A 288 0.67 -21.47 17.98
C ILE A 288 0.22 -21.02 16.58
N THR A 289 -1.04 -21.25 16.23
CA THR A 289 -1.60 -20.86 14.92
C THR A 289 -1.55 -19.34 14.74
N THR A 290 -1.91 -18.57 15.76
CA THR A 290 -1.81 -17.11 15.77
C THR A 290 -0.36 -16.64 15.65
N CYS A 291 0.58 -17.24 16.38
CA CYS A 291 2.01 -16.91 16.27
C CYS A 291 2.54 -17.20 14.86
N TYR A 292 2.21 -18.36 14.29
CA TYR A 292 2.61 -18.73 12.93
C TYR A 292 2.07 -17.75 11.88
N SER A 293 0.80 -17.37 11.99
CA SER A 293 0.20 -16.35 11.10
C SER A 293 0.89 -14.98 11.21
N SER A 294 1.38 -14.62 12.41
CA SER A 294 2.08 -13.36 12.66
C SER A 294 3.47 -13.34 12.01
N VAL A 295 4.21 -14.46 12.10
CA VAL A 295 5.52 -14.61 11.47
C VAL A 295 5.40 -14.61 9.94
N ASP A 296 4.42 -15.31 9.37
CA ASP A 296 4.18 -15.31 7.92
C ASP A 296 3.88 -13.89 7.40
N SER A 297 3.13 -13.09 8.18
CA SER A 297 2.84 -11.70 7.81
C SER A 297 4.11 -10.82 7.79
N SER A 298 5.02 -11.03 8.75
CA SER A 298 6.26 -10.26 8.88
C SER A 298 7.28 -10.63 7.78
N GLY A 299 7.37 -11.92 7.44
CA GLY A 299 8.23 -12.40 6.36
C GLY A 299 7.85 -11.83 5.00
N ARG A 300 6.55 -11.64 4.73
CA ARG A 300 6.06 -11.03 3.49
C ARG A 300 6.47 -9.56 3.36
N SER A 301 6.48 -8.81 4.45
CA SER A 301 6.94 -7.41 4.46
C SER A 301 8.44 -7.27 4.16
N ALA A 302 9.24 -8.29 4.52
CA ALA A 302 10.68 -8.30 4.22
C ALA A 302 10.98 -8.61 2.75
N VAL A 303 10.11 -9.34 2.05
CA VAL A 303 10.28 -9.68 0.62
C VAL A 303 9.81 -8.56 -0.31
N SER A 304 9.02 -7.60 0.20
CA SER A 304 8.61 -6.40 -0.54
C SER A 304 9.62 -5.24 -0.49
N LEU A 305 10.79 -5.43 0.13
CA LEU A 305 11.91 -4.48 0.16
C LEU A 305 13.00 -4.88 -0.84
#